data_AF-A0A1R3IGN0-F1
#
_entry.id   AF-A0A1R3IGN0-F1
#
_cell.length_a   1.000
_cell.length_b   1.000
_cell.length_c   1.000
_cell.angle_alpha   90.00
_cell.angle_beta   90.00
_cell.angle_gamma   90.00
#
_symmetry.space_group_name_H-M   'P 1'
#
loop_
_entity.id
_entity.type
_entity.pdbx_description
1 polymer ?
#
loop_
_entity_poly.entity_id
_entity_poly.type
_entity_poly.pdbx_seq_one_letter_code
_entity_poly.pdbx_strand_id
1 'polypeptide(L)'
;MGLSDSCEAPHVFFLESVNNVSIGSNNQVLTTYKRAANRNMPPYSSSGNHSADPIIQIHVLSPATRRKEAAKVECFNVEYVAGLNVADINGEVVA
;
A
#
# COMPACT_ATOMS: atom_id res chain seq x y z
N MET A 1 24.60 17.62 -13.60
CA MET A 1 24.25 16.71 -12.50
C MET A 1 22.80 16.30 -12.75
N GLY A 2 22.59 15.10 -13.29
CA GLY A 2 21.28 14.69 -13.80
C GLY A 2 20.24 14.65 -12.68
N LEU A 3 19.02 15.11 -12.96
CA LEU A 3 17.88 14.80 -12.11
C LEU A 3 17.80 13.27 -12.03
N SER A 4 17.96 12.70 -10.83
CA SER A 4 17.54 11.32 -10.58
C SER A 4 16.10 11.21 -11.05
N ASP A 5 15.82 10.27 -11.96
CA ASP A 5 14.49 10.14 -12.55
C ASP A 5 13.47 9.95 -11.43
N SER A 6 12.49 10.85 -11.38
CA SER A 6 11.46 10.79 -10.37
C SER A 6 10.65 9.50 -10.46
N CYS A 7 10.54 8.93 -11.66
CA CYS A 7 9.87 7.66 -11.90
C CYS A 7 10.63 6.46 -11.33
N GLU A 8 11.94 6.55 -11.18
CA GLU A 8 12.79 5.44 -10.74
C GLU A 8 13.03 5.43 -9.22
N ALA A 9 12.93 6.59 -8.56
CA ALA A 9 13.15 6.70 -7.13
C ALA A 9 11.91 6.25 -6.31
N PRO A 10 11.97 5.12 -5.57
CA PRO A 10 10.81 4.56 -4.88
C PRO A 10 10.46 5.29 -3.59
N HIS A 11 9.20 5.17 -3.16
CA HIS A 11 8.82 5.44 -1.77
C HIS A 11 9.12 4.20 -0.93
N VAL A 12 9.98 4.34 0.07
CA VAL A 12 10.39 3.23 0.94
C VAL A 12 9.54 3.21 2.21
N PHE A 13 9.01 2.04 2.55
CA PHE A 13 8.25 1.81 3.77
C PHE A 13 8.82 0.62 4.54
N PHE A 14 8.78 0.68 5.86
CA PHE A 14 9.11 -0.41 6.76
C PHE A 14 7.85 -1.09 7.27
N LEU A 15 7.92 -2.40 7.49
CA LEU A 15 6.89 -3.14 8.20
C LEU A 15 6.80 -2.63 9.64
N GLU A 16 5.64 -2.10 10.03
CA GLU A 16 5.40 -1.61 11.39
C GLU A 16 4.71 -2.68 12.24
N SER A 17 3.66 -3.31 11.73
CA SER A 17 2.95 -4.37 12.45
C SER A 17 2.17 -5.32 11.54
N VAL A 18 1.86 -6.50 12.09
CA VAL A 18 0.99 -7.51 11.48
C VAL A 18 -0.02 -7.93 12.53
N ASN A 19 -1.31 -7.72 12.26
CA ASN A 19 -2.39 -8.02 13.20
C ASN A 19 -3.48 -8.83 12.53
N ASN A 20 -4.02 -9.84 13.24
CA ASN A 20 -5.24 -10.50 12.81
C ASN A 20 -6.44 -9.60 13.15
N VAL A 21 -7.30 -9.37 12.17
CA VAL A 21 -8.51 -8.55 12.32
C VAL A 21 -9.71 -9.32 11.77
N SER A 22 -10.88 -9.12 12.39
CA SER A 22 -12.14 -9.66 11.90
C SER A 22 -12.95 -8.52 11.30
N ILE A 23 -13.18 -8.57 9.99
CA ILE A 23 -14.01 -7.60 9.27
C ILE A 23 -15.26 -8.34 8.81
N GLY A 24 -16.40 -8.01 9.42
CA GLY A 24 -17.62 -8.80 9.28
C GLY A 24 -17.41 -10.25 9.78
N SER A 25 -17.75 -11.23 8.95
CA SER A 25 -17.56 -12.65 9.23
C SER A 25 -16.19 -13.20 8.81
N ASN A 26 -15.32 -12.37 8.22
CA ASN A 26 -14.09 -12.82 7.57
C ASN A 26 -12.86 -12.49 8.42
N ASN A 27 -12.00 -13.50 8.62
CA ASN A 27 -10.70 -13.30 9.25
C ASN A 27 -9.70 -12.80 8.21
N GLN A 28 -9.10 -11.65 8.50
CA GLN A 28 -8.13 -10.98 7.66
C GLN A 28 -6.85 -10.69 8.46
N VAL A 29 -5.77 -10.42 7.74
CA VAL A 29 -4.51 -9.94 8.28
C VAL A 29 -4.34 -8.50 7.83
N LEU A 30 -4.33 -7.59 8.79
CA LEU A 30 -3.96 -6.19 8.59
C LEU A 30 -2.45 -6.08 8.77
N THR A 31 -1.77 -5.71 7.68
CA THR A 31 -0.34 -5.41 7.69
C THR A 31 -0.15 -3.91 7.54
N THR A 32 0.49 -3.31 8.53
CA THR A 32 0.74 -1.87 8.55
C THR A 32 2.18 -1.59 8.17
N TYR A 33 2.38 -0.73 7.17
CA TYR A 33 3.69 -0.23 6.78
C TYR A 33 3.79 1.26 7.05
N LYS A 34 4.95 1.71 7.52
CA LYS A 34 5.24 3.12 7.81
C LYS A 34 6.36 3.64 6.93
N ARG A 35 6.21 4.87 6.44
CA ARG A 35 7.21 5.52 5.59
C ARG A 35 8.55 5.57 6.30
N ALA A 36 9.59 5.08 5.63
CA ALA A 36 10.95 5.05 6.15
C ALA A 36 11.55 6.45 6.24
N ALA A 37 11.42 7.22 5.15
CA ALA A 37 11.89 8.58 5.04
C ALA A 37 11.13 9.34 3.96
N ASN A 38 11.18 10.67 4.01
CA ASN A 38 10.73 11.51 2.90
C ASN A 38 11.65 11.32 1.70
N ARG A 39 11.05 11.23 0.52
CA ARG A 39 11.77 11.06 -0.75
C ARG A 39 12.58 12.31 -1.13
N ASN A 40 12.22 13.48 -0.62
CA ASN A 40 12.87 14.78 -0.84
C ASN A 40 13.11 15.09 -2.34
N MET A 41 12.21 14.62 -3.19
CA MET A 41 12.23 14.85 -4.63
C MET A 41 10.85 15.34 -5.06
N PRO A 42 10.77 16.20 -6.09
CA PRO A 42 9.48 16.59 -6.63
C PRO A 42 8.73 15.36 -7.16
N PRO A 43 7.38 15.40 -7.18
CA PRO A 43 6.59 14.42 -7.90
C PRO A 43 6.90 14.49 -9.40
N TYR A 44 6.63 13.39 -10.10
CA TYR A 44 6.82 13.35 -11.54
C TYR A 44 5.84 14.32 -12.22
N SER A 45 6.30 15.13 -13.17
CA SER A 45 5.49 16.22 -13.73
C SER A 45 4.18 15.77 -14.39
N SER A 46 4.11 14.53 -14.88
CA SER A 46 2.87 13.97 -15.43
C SER A 46 1.96 13.25 -14.42
N SER A 47 2.37 13.13 -13.15
CA SER A 47 1.58 12.43 -12.13
C SER A 47 0.31 13.19 -11.72
N GLY A 48 0.16 14.46 -12.12
CA GLY A 48 -0.99 15.27 -11.72
C GLY A 48 -1.20 15.26 -10.19
N ASN A 49 -2.43 14.98 -9.75
CA ASN A 49 -2.79 14.83 -8.33
C ASN A 49 -2.61 13.40 -7.77
N HIS A 50 -1.85 12.55 -8.46
CA HIS A 50 -1.64 11.14 -8.08
C HIS A 50 -0.30 10.93 -7.35
N SER A 51 0.26 11.97 -6.73
CA SER A 51 1.49 11.80 -5.94
C SER A 51 1.22 11.01 -4.67
N ALA A 52 2.05 10.00 -4.42
CA ALA A 52 2.07 9.27 -3.15
C ALA A 52 2.91 9.98 -2.08
N ASP A 53 3.49 11.16 -2.36
CA ASP A 53 4.28 11.92 -1.39
C ASP A 53 3.58 12.14 -0.03
N PRO A 54 2.27 12.44 0.04
CA PRO A 54 1.59 12.65 1.32
C PRO A 54 1.48 11.39 2.19
N ILE A 55 1.61 10.19 1.61
CA ILE A 55 1.28 8.93 2.29
C ILE A 55 2.37 8.51 3.27
N ILE A 56 2.11 8.62 4.56
CA ILE A 56 3.06 8.24 5.61
C ILE A 56 2.86 6.80 6.10
N GLN A 57 1.72 6.19 5.80
CA GLN A 57 1.35 4.87 6.27
C GLN A 57 0.49 4.14 5.24
N ILE A 58 0.68 2.83 5.12
CA ILE A 58 -0.08 1.95 4.24
C ILE A 58 -0.68 0.84 5.08
N HIS A 59 -1.96 0.55 4.88
CA HIS A 59 -2.67 -0.56 5.50
C HIS A 59 -2.99 -1.59 4.42
N VAL A 60 -2.40 -2.78 4.52
CA VAL A 60 -2.68 -3.88 3.59
C VAL A 60 -3.59 -4.88 4.28
N LEU A 61 -4.82 -5.02 3.77
CA LEU A 61 -5.78 -6.02 4.19
C LEU A 61 -5.70 -7.22 3.25
N SER A 62 -5.38 -8.37 3.82
CA SER A 62 -5.26 -9.62 3.07
C SER A 62 -6.03 -10.75 3.76
N PRO A 63 -6.54 -11.74 3.02
CA PRO A 63 -7.18 -12.90 3.62
C PRO A 63 -6.22 -13.66 4.55
N ALA A 64 -6.68 -14.07 5.73
CA ALA A 64 -5.91 -14.89 6.67
C ALA A 64 -5.85 -16.37 6.22
N THR A 65 -5.52 -16.62 4.95
CA THR A 65 -5.42 -17.97 4.38
C THR A 65 -4.02 -18.54 4.57
N ARG A 66 -3.92 -19.79 5.01
CA ARG A 66 -2.62 -20.47 5.25
C ARG A 66 -1.86 -20.81 3.96
N ARG A 67 -2.50 -20.77 2.79
CA ARG A 67 -1.89 -21.16 1.50
C ARG A 67 -2.53 -20.37 0.37
N LYS A 68 -1.72 -19.67 -0.44
CA LYS A 68 -2.15 -19.23 -1.76
C LYS A 68 -2.42 -20.49 -2.58
N GLU A 69 -3.68 -20.80 -2.82
CA GLU A 69 -4.02 -21.93 -3.69
C GLU A 69 -3.49 -21.62 -5.09
N ALA A 70 -2.72 -22.55 -5.65
CA ALA A 70 -2.28 -22.43 -7.03
C ALA A 70 -3.51 -22.27 -7.93
N ALA A 71 -3.47 -21.28 -8.83
CA ALA A 71 -4.55 -20.84 -9.73
C ALA A 71 -5.52 -19.76 -9.20
N LYS A 72 -5.44 -19.30 -7.95
CA LYS A 72 -6.24 -18.14 -7.50
C LYS A 72 -5.49 -16.82 -7.73
N VAL A 73 -6.13 -15.88 -8.45
CA VAL A 73 -5.59 -14.54 -8.69
C VAL A 73 -6.06 -13.61 -7.57
N GLU A 74 -5.15 -12.84 -6.98
CA GLU A 74 -5.50 -11.79 -6.03
C GLU A 74 -5.46 -10.45 -6.74
N CYS A 75 -6.58 -9.74 -6.74
CA CYS A 75 -6.65 -8.35 -7.19
C CYS A 75 -6.57 -7.45 -5.97
N PHE A 76 -5.77 -6.38 -6.06
CA PHE A 76 -5.62 -5.41 -4.99
C PHE A 76 -6.17 -4.07 -5.44
N ASN A 77 -7.09 -3.52 -4.66
CA ASN A 77 -7.55 -2.14 -4.84
C ASN A 77 -6.75 -1.21 -3.94
N VAL A 78 -6.44 -0.01 -4.44
CA VAL A 78 -5.72 1.03 -3.67
C VAL A 78 -6.66 2.20 -3.46
N GLU A 79 -6.91 2.55 -2.20
CA GLU A 79 -7.83 3.61 -1.80
C GLU A 79 -7.11 4.62 -0.90
N TYR A 80 -7.21 5.91 -1.25
CA TYR A 80 -6.70 7.00 -0.42
C TYR A 80 -7.74 7.35 0.64
N VAL A 81 -7.35 7.29 1.91
CA VAL A 81 -8.26 7.57 3.01
C VAL A 81 -8.47 9.09 3.12
N ALA A 82 -9.70 9.55 2.92
CA ALA A 82 -10.02 10.97 2.86
C ALA A 82 -9.61 11.70 4.15
N GLY A 83 -8.85 12.79 4.00
CA GLY A 83 -8.37 13.61 5.12
C GLY A 83 -7.22 13.00 5.92
N LEU A 84 -6.69 11.83 5.51
CA LEU A 84 -5.57 11.16 6.16
C LEU A 84 -4.42 10.92 5.18
N ASN A 85 -3.21 10.85 5.73
CA ASN A 85 -1.99 10.50 5.01
C ASN A 85 -1.80 8.98 4.93
N VAL A 86 -2.90 8.26 4.65
CA VAL A 86 -3.00 6.79 4.68
C VAL A 86 -3.54 6.28 3.35
N ALA A 87 -2.97 5.18 2.87
CA ALA A 87 -3.52 4.41 1.76
C ALA A 87 -3.91 3.00 2.23
N ASP A 88 -5.13 2.59 1.92
CA ASP A 88 -5.63 1.25 2.14
C ASP A 88 -5.42 0.42 0.88
N ILE A 89 -4.92 -0.80 1.04
CA ILE A 89 -4.68 -1.77 -0.02
C ILE A 89 -5.46 -3.03 0.33
N ASN A 90 -6.58 -3.23 -0.36
CA ASN A 90 -7.53 -4.30 -0.06
C ASN A 90 -7.37 -5.43 -1.08
N GLY A 91 -6.95 -6.60 -0.61
CA GLY A 91 -6.81 -7.80 -1.43
C GLY A 91 -8.10 -8.62 -1.48
N GLU A 92 -8.62 -8.82 -2.68
CA GLU A 92 -9.72 -9.75 -2.94
C GLU A 92 -9.21 -10.92 -3.80
N VAL A 93 -9.64 -12.13 -3.45
CA VAL A 93 -9.25 -13.32 -4.21
C VAL A 93 -10.31 -13.60 -5.27
N VAL A 94 -9.94 -13.41 -6.53
CA VAL A 94 -10.79 -13.62 -7.70
C VAL A 94 -10.65 -15.08 -8.16
N ALA A 95 -11.79 -15.71 -8.43
CA ALA A 95 -11.90 -17.10 -8.89
C ALA A 95 -12.09 -17.18 -10.41
#